data_AF-A0A383DIY9-F1
#
_entry.id   AF-A0A383DIY9-F1
#
_cell.length_a   1.000
_cell.length_b   1.000
_cell.length_c   1.000
_cell.angle_alpha   90.00
_cell.angle_beta   90.00
_cell.angle_gamma   90.00
#
_symmetry.space_group_name_H-M   'P 1'
#
loop_
_entity.id
_entity.type
_entity.pdbx_description
1 polymer ?
#
loop_
_entity_poly.entity_id
_entity_poly.type
_entity_poly.pdbx_seq_one_letter_code
_entity_poly.pdbx_strand_id
1 'polypeptide(L)'
;MPSQNHPTPRLTAPWGTPASAGNELSRRSAFKLAMGAAGLAAAGTTATAAQSTKDSRKASPKRYGMKKSINQWAFPYPERMNLRECLQLAKDAGFDGIELNYDLDNDLSPKHGPKEYQKIRKMADDIGIAISGVCSFLFWPY
;
A
#
# COMPACT_ATOMS: atom_id res chain seq x y z
N MET A 1 46.43 -21.19 25.99
CA MET A 1 45.22 -20.36 26.05
C MET A 1 44.18 -20.99 25.13
N PRO A 2 43.13 -21.67 25.64
CA PRO A 2 42.11 -22.24 24.76
C PRO A 2 41.14 -21.14 24.26
N SER A 3 40.96 -21.08 22.95
CA SER A 3 40.04 -20.19 22.23
C SER A 3 38.59 -20.58 22.52
N GLN A 4 37.83 -19.69 23.17
CA GLN A 4 36.41 -19.87 23.42
C GLN A 4 35.62 -19.49 22.16
N ASN A 5 35.17 -20.50 21.40
CA ASN A 5 34.19 -20.31 20.33
C ASN A 5 32.80 -20.19 20.94
N HIS A 6 32.29 -18.97 21.08
CA HIS A 6 30.90 -18.76 21.44
C HIS A 6 30.01 -18.97 20.19
N PRO A 7 29.04 -19.90 20.21
CA PRO A 7 28.11 -20.05 19.11
C PRO A 7 27.15 -18.85 19.06
N THR A 8 27.05 -18.22 17.89
CA THR A 8 26.08 -17.15 17.62
C THR A 8 24.65 -17.68 17.79
N PRO A 9 23.78 -17.03 18.58
CA PRO A 9 22.40 -17.48 18.72
C PRO A 9 21.64 -17.31 17.40
N ARG A 10 21.01 -18.39 16.92
CA ARG A 10 20.08 -18.33 15.79
C ARG A 10 18.82 -17.59 16.21
N LEU A 11 18.65 -16.37 15.70
CA LEU A 11 17.38 -15.63 15.76
C LEU A 11 16.30 -16.41 15.00
N THR A 12 15.32 -16.93 15.73
CA THR A 12 14.09 -17.50 15.16
C THR A 12 13.00 -16.43 15.26
N ALA A 13 12.34 -16.15 14.14
CA ALA A 13 11.30 -15.12 14.09
C ALA A 13 10.05 -15.61 14.86
N PRO A 14 9.39 -14.77 15.68
CA PRO A 14 8.27 -15.18 16.54
C PRO A 14 6.98 -15.53 15.78
N TRP A 15 6.95 -15.35 14.47
CA TRP A 15 5.81 -15.61 13.58
C TRP A 15 5.83 -17.01 12.95
N GLY A 16 6.77 -17.88 13.35
CA GLY A 16 6.89 -19.25 12.84
C GLY A 16 7.50 -19.33 11.44
N THR A 17 7.77 -20.56 10.99
CA THR A 17 8.29 -20.85 9.65
C THR A 17 7.14 -20.74 8.64
N PRO A 18 7.28 -19.98 7.53
CA PRO A 18 6.25 -19.95 6.49
C PRO A 18 6.00 -21.37 5.96
N ALA A 19 4.72 -21.72 5.77
CA ALA A 19 4.33 -23.04 5.29
C ALA A 19 5.02 -23.35 3.96
N SER A 20 5.60 -24.55 3.85
CA SER A 20 6.12 -25.06 2.58
C SER A 20 4.97 -25.11 1.56
N ALA A 21 5.17 -24.50 0.40
CA ALA A 21 4.24 -24.59 -0.71
C ALA A 21 4.15 -26.06 -1.16
N GLY A 22 3.14 -26.76 -0.65
CA GLY A 22 2.87 -28.15 -1.01
C GLY A 22 2.53 -28.26 -2.50
N ASN A 23 3.03 -29.33 -3.13
CA ASN A 23 2.76 -29.81 -4.50
C ASN A 23 1.62 -29.08 -5.24
N GLU A 24 1.94 -27.97 -5.87
CA GLU A 24 1.05 -27.35 -6.85
C GLU A 24 1.14 -28.11 -8.18
N LEU A 25 -0.02 -28.40 -8.77
CA LEU A 25 -0.14 -28.96 -10.12
C LEU A 25 0.73 -28.14 -11.09
N SER A 26 1.75 -28.78 -11.67
CA SER A 26 2.64 -28.14 -12.63
C SER A 26 1.86 -27.53 -13.78
N ARG A 27 2.26 -26.33 -14.23
CA ARG A 27 1.73 -25.64 -15.43
C ARG A 27 1.52 -26.58 -16.63
N ARG A 28 2.39 -27.59 -16.79
CA ARG A 28 2.27 -28.60 -17.85
C ARG A 28 1.05 -29.52 -17.71
N SER A 29 0.66 -29.86 -16.48
CA SER A 29 -0.53 -30.67 -16.21
C SER A 29 -1.82 -29.91 -16.53
N ALA A 30 -1.84 -28.61 -16.26
CA ALA A 30 -2.97 -27.74 -16.63
C ALA A 30 -3.15 -27.64 -18.16
N PHE A 31 -2.06 -27.54 -18.92
CA PHE A 31 -2.11 -27.52 -20.39
C PHE A 31 -2.69 -28.81 -20.99
N LYS A 32 -2.40 -29.97 -20.41
CA LYS A 32 -2.92 -31.26 -20.90
C LYS A 32 -4.42 -31.40 -20.65
N LEU A 33 -4.94 -30.85 -19.56
CA LEU A 33 -6.38 -30.84 -19.26
C LEU A 33 -7.15 -29.93 -20.23
N ALA A 34 -6.56 -28.79 -20.60
CA ALA A 34 -7.20 -27.79 -21.48
C ALA A 34 -7.44 -28.32 -22.91
N MET A 35 -6.57 -29.18 -23.43
CA MET A 35 -6.76 -29.76 -24.77
C MET A 35 -7.83 -30.86 -24.84
N GLY A 36 -8.17 -31.50 -23.71
CA GLY A 36 -9.25 -32.48 -23.66
C GLY A 36 -10.66 -31.86 -23.66
N ALA A 37 -10.80 -30.62 -23.18
CA ALA A 37 -12.09 -29.94 -23.05
C ALA A 37 -12.52 -29.15 -24.30
N ALA A 38 -11.59 -28.84 -25.20
CA ALA A 38 -11.86 -28.06 -26.42
C ALA A 38 -12.80 -28.78 -27.42
N GLY A 39 -13.01 -30.09 -27.28
CA GLY A 39 -13.89 -30.88 -28.16
C GLY A 39 -15.39 -30.75 -27.86
N LEU A 40 -15.82 -30.22 -26.70
CA LEU A 40 -17.23 -30.28 -26.26
C LEU A 40 -17.92 -28.92 -26.06
N ALA A 41 -17.21 -27.79 -26.08
CA ALA A 41 -17.73 -26.50 -25.61
C ALA A 41 -18.02 -25.44 -26.70
N ALA A 42 -18.17 -25.84 -27.96
CA ALA A 42 -18.50 -24.93 -29.07
C ALA A 42 -19.96 -24.43 -29.08
N ALA A 43 -20.79 -24.77 -28.07
CA ALA A 43 -22.25 -24.57 -28.14
C ALA A 43 -22.86 -23.66 -27.06
N GLY A 44 -22.09 -22.92 -26.27
CA GLY A 44 -22.71 -21.93 -25.37
C GLY A 44 -21.76 -21.29 -24.38
N THR A 45 -21.46 -20.01 -24.60
CA THR A 45 -20.84 -19.16 -23.58
C THR A 45 -21.66 -17.89 -23.42
N THR A 46 -22.62 -17.93 -22.49
CA THR A 46 -23.06 -16.74 -21.76
C THR A 46 -21.85 -16.17 -21.06
N ALA A 47 -21.50 -14.91 -21.34
CA ALA A 47 -20.42 -14.21 -20.67
C ALA A 47 -20.73 -14.07 -19.18
N THR A 48 -20.17 -14.97 -18.37
CA THR A 48 -20.15 -14.84 -16.92
C THR A 48 -19.28 -13.65 -16.59
N ALA A 49 -19.89 -12.55 -16.13
CA ALA A 49 -19.16 -11.42 -15.57
C ALA A 49 -18.21 -11.96 -14.49
N ALA A 50 -16.90 -11.78 -14.69
CA ALA A 50 -15.89 -12.25 -13.76
C ALA A 50 -16.13 -11.59 -12.39
N GLN A 51 -16.67 -12.36 -11.45
CA GLN A 51 -16.79 -11.94 -10.06
C GLN A 51 -15.38 -11.66 -9.54
N SER A 52 -15.08 -10.37 -9.33
CA SER A 52 -13.85 -9.94 -8.67
C SER A 52 -13.80 -10.60 -7.30
N THR A 53 -12.86 -11.52 -7.12
CA THR A 53 -12.59 -12.15 -5.83
C THR A 53 -12.17 -11.03 -4.87
N LYS A 54 -12.88 -10.94 -3.73
CA LYS A 54 -12.64 -9.89 -2.74
C LYS A 54 -11.24 -10.09 -2.15
N ASP A 55 -10.29 -9.23 -2.52
CA ASP A 55 -8.91 -9.32 -2.03
C ASP A 55 -8.88 -9.13 -0.51
N SER A 56 -8.56 -10.22 0.21
CA SER A 56 -8.51 -10.25 1.67
C SER A 56 -7.45 -9.32 2.26
N ARG A 57 -6.47 -8.88 1.47
CA ARG A 57 -5.39 -7.97 1.90
C ARG A 57 -5.81 -6.51 1.92
N LYS A 58 -6.97 -6.16 1.35
CA LYS A 58 -7.44 -4.76 1.29
C LYS A 58 -7.73 -4.14 2.65
N ALA A 59 -7.93 -4.95 3.69
CA ALA A 59 -8.24 -4.43 5.02
C ALA A 59 -7.72 -5.37 6.11
N SER A 60 -7.25 -4.78 7.22
CA SER A 60 -6.91 -5.57 8.41
C SER A 60 -8.16 -6.27 8.98
N PRO A 61 -8.09 -7.57 9.33
CA PRO A 61 -9.21 -8.30 9.93
C PRO A 61 -9.57 -7.77 11.32
N LYS A 62 -8.64 -7.10 12.00
CA LYS A 62 -8.88 -6.47 13.30
C LYS A 62 -9.08 -4.97 13.13
N ARG A 63 -10.17 -4.46 13.69
CA ARG A 63 -10.41 -3.02 13.82
C ARG A 63 -9.99 -2.57 15.22
N TYR A 64 -9.31 -1.44 15.28
CA TYR A 64 -8.97 -0.75 16.51
C TYR A 64 -9.76 0.56 16.54
N GLY A 65 -10.23 0.99 17.71
CA GLY A 65 -10.90 2.29 17.90
C GLY A 65 -9.95 3.50 17.87
N MET A 66 -8.83 3.38 17.16
CA MET A 66 -7.80 4.41 17.07
C MET A 66 -7.82 5.03 15.68
N LYS A 67 -7.58 6.34 15.61
CA LYS A 67 -7.35 7.02 14.34
C LYS A 67 -6.04 6.57 13.73
N LYS A 68 -6.05 6.29 12.42
CA LYS A 68 -4.85 5.91 11.67
C LYS A 68 -4.49 7.01 10.69
N SER A 69 -3.21 7.36 10.65
CA SER A 69 -2.65 8.27 9.66
C SER A 69 -1.55 7.57 8.85
N ILE A 70 -1.28 8.10 7.68
CA ILE A 70 -0.20 7.68 6.79
C ILE A 70 0.65 8.91 6.44
N ASN A 71 1.97 8.73 6.36
CA ASN A 71 2.85 9.80 5.89
C ASN A 71 2.86 9.85 4.34
N GLN A 72 2.94 11.05 3.77
CA GLN A 72 2.96 11.29 2.32
C GLN A 72 4.11 10.57 1.56
N TRP A 73 5.22 10.22 2.23
CA TRP A 73 6.32 9.41 1.66
C TRP A 73 5.88 8.03 1.18
N ALA A 74 4.72 7.53 1.61
CA ALA A 74 4.17 6.27 1.13
C ALA A 74 3.61 6.36 -0.30
N PHE A 75 3.54 7.56 -0.90
CA PHE A 75 2.97 7.81 -2.21
C PHE A 75 4.06 8.19 -3.21
N PRO A 76 3.91 7.86 -4.51
CA PRO A 76 4.85 8.23 -5.55
C PRO A 76 4.62 9.70 -6.00
N TYR A 77 4.72 10.62 -5.04
CA TYR A 77 4.53 12.06 -5.19
C TYR A 77 5.89 12.76 -5.15
N PRO A 78 6.12 13.76 -6.02
CA PRO A 78 5.20 14.29 -7.04
C PRO A 78 5.24 13.56 -8.40
N GLU A 79 6.12 12.58 -8.59
CA GLU A 79 6.50 12.11 -9.93
C GLU A 79 5.37 11.38 -10.68
N ARG A 80 4.50 10.66 -9.95
CA ARG A 80 3.43 9.84 -10.54
C ARG A 80 2.05 10.15 -9.97
N MET A 81 1.96 10.94 -8.92
CA MET A 81 0.72 11.38 -8.29
C MET A 81 0.83 12.84 -7.89
N ASN A 82 -0.25 13.60 -8.04
CA ASN A 82 -0.39 14.92 -7.44
C ASN A 82 -0.92 14.82 -5.99
N LEU A 83 -0.86 15.93 -5.25
CA LEU A 83 -1.26 15.95 -3.84
C LEU A 83 -2.73 15.51 -3.63
N ARG A 84 -3.65 15.89 -4.52
CA ARG A 84 -5.07 15.51 -4.41
C ARG A 84 -5.25 14.01 -4.53
N GLU A 85 -4.54 13.37 -5.46
CA GLU A 85 -4.57 11.92 -5.64
C GLU A 85 -4.03 11.20 -4.40
N CYS A 86 -2.97 11.70 -3.77
CA CYS A 86 -2.46 11.14 -2.51
C CYS A 86 -3.49 11.24 -1.39
N LEU A 87 -4.12 12.41 -1.19
CA LEU A 87 -5.14 12.63 -0.18
C LEU A 87 -6.36 11.71 -0.39
N GLN A 88 -6.83 11.61 -1.63
CA GLN A 88 -7.97 10.77 -1.98
C GLN A 88 -7.66 9.29 -1.77
N LEU A 89 -6.49 8.82 -2.23
CA LEU A 89 -6.09 7.43 -2.07
C LEU A 89 -5.91 7.05 -0.59
N ALA A 90 -5.35 7.94 0.24
CA ALA A 90 -5.27 7.74 1.68
C ALA A 90 -6.68 7.57 2.30
N LYS A 91 -7.63 8.43 1.90
CA LYS A 91 -9.01 8.36 2.38
C LYS A 91 -9.70 7.06 1.95
N ASP A 92 -9.56 6.70 0.68
CA ASP A 92 -10.16 5.49 0.11
C ASP A 92 -9.57 4.21 0.73
N ALA A 93 -8.30 4.25 1.14
CA ALA A 93 -7.65 3.18 1.88
C ALA A 93 -8.10 3.08 3.36
N GLY A 94 -8.91 4.03 3.83
CA GLY A 94 -9.49 4.03 5.17
C GLY A 94 -8.60 4.65 6.25
N PHE A 95 -7.68 5.53 5.88
CA PHE A 95 -6.99 6.38 6.85
C PHE A 95 -7.87 7.56 7.27
N ASP A 96 -7.75 7.95 8.53
CA ASP A 96 -8.45 9.10 9.11
C ASP A 96 -7.71 10.41 8.83
N GLY A 97 -6.39 10.32 8.63
CA GLY A 97 -5.55 11.46 8.34
C GLY A 97 -4.33 11.12 7.48
N ILE A 98 -3.64 12.17 7.08
CA ILE A 98 -2.37 12.12 6.36
C ILE A 98 -1.40 13.16 6.96
N GLU A 99 -0.14 12.79 7.08
CA GLU A 99 0.95 13.70 7.41
C GLU A 99 1.60 14.20 6.12
N LEU A 100 1.62 15.52 5.93
CA LEU A 100 2.14 16.17 4.72
C LEU A 100 3.64 16.44 4.85
N ASN A 101 4.37 16.32 3.75
CA ASN A 101 5.81 16.59 3.72
C ASN A 101 6.09 18.02 3.26
N TYR A 102 6.83 18.75 4.08
CA TYR A 102 7.40 20.06 3.76
C TYR A 102 8.74 19.87 3.04
N ASP A 103 8.80 20.38 1.81
CA ASP A 103 9.92 20.24 0.88
C ASP A 103 10.36 21.63 0.35
N LEU A 104 11.40 21.70 -0.47
CA LEU A 104 11.88 22.93 -1.10
C LEU A 104 11.05 23.35 -2.32
N ASP A 105 10.48 22.38 -3.04
CA ASP A 105 9.95 22.61 -4.39
C ASP A 105 8.48 22.23 -4.59
N ASN A 106 7.90 21.45 -3.68
CA ASN A 106 6.57 20.86 -3.83
C ASN A 106 5.40 21.78 -3.40
N ASP A 107 4.17 21.27 -3.41
CA ASP A 107 2.95 22.02 -3.03
C ASP A 107 3.05 22.66 -1.62
N LEU A 108 3.66 21.95 -0.67
CA LEU A 108 3.95 22.45 0.68
C LEU A 108 5.44 22.77 0.78
N SER A 109 5.82 24.01 0.44
CA SER A 109 7.21 24.44 0.35
C SER A 109 7.37 25.94 0.64
N PRO A 110 8.60 26.44 0.89
CA PRO A 110 8.85 27.87 1.18
C PRO A 110 8.57 28.79 -0.01
N LYS A 111 8.30 28.24 -1.19
CA LYS A 111 7.92 29.01 -2.39
C LYS A 111 6.45 29.43 -2.39
N HIS A 112 5.65 28.86 -1.49
CA HIS A 112 4.21 29.08 -1.40
C HIS A 112 3.85 29.85 -0.12
N GLY A 113 2.65 30.45 -0.11
CA GLY A 113 2.18 31.27 1.00
C GLY A 113 0.86 30.78 1.61
N PRO A 114 0.28 31.59 2.52
CA PRO A 114 -0.94 31.23 3.23
C PRO A 114 -2.12 30.88 2.31
N LYS A 115 -2.25 31.53 1.15
CA LYS A 115 -3.35 31.27 0.21
C LYS A 115 -3.26 29.86 -0.39
N GLU A 116 -2.06 29.43 -0.75
CA GLU A 116 -1.79 28.09 -1.28
C GLU A 116 -2.04 27.03 -0.21
N TYR A 117 -1.59 27.27 1.02
CA TYR A 117 -1.82 26.33 2.13
C TYR A 117 -3.29 26.22 2.53
N GLN A 118 -4.04 27.32 2.44
CA GLN A 118 -5.50 27.29 2.61
C GLN A 118 -6.18 26.44 1.53
N LYS A 119 -5.68 26.44 0.29
CA LYS A 119 -6.18 25.52 -0.75
C LYS A 119 -5.90 24.07 -0.39
N ILE A 120 -4.73 23.76 0.18
CA ILE A 120 -4.40 22.41 0.68
C ILE A 120 -5.36 22.00 1.80
N ARG A 121 -5.60 22.88 2.79
CA ARG A 121 -6.58 22.64 3.87
C ARG A 121 -7.96 22.36 3.31
N LYS A 122 -8.44 23.23 2.41
CA LYS A 122 -9.74 23.07 1.76
C LYS A 122 -9.83 21.77 0.96
N MET A 123 -8.76 21.38 0.25
CA MET A 123 -8.70 20.13 -0.49
C MET A 123 -8.86 18.92 0.44
N ALA A 124 -8.21 18.93 1.60
CA ALA A 124 -8.35 17.89 2.61
C ALA A 124 -9.76 17.86 3.23
N ASP A 125 -10.37 19.02 3.49
CA ASP A 125 -11.76 19.16 3.94
C ASP A 125 -12.75 18.56 2.94
N ASP A 126 -12.62 18.92 1.66
CA ASP A 126 -13.50 18.46 0.59
C ASP A 126 -13.43 16.92 0.41
N ILE A 127 -12.27 16.31 0.69
CA ILE A 127 -12.07 14.85 0.66
C ILE A 127 -12.53 14.18 1.95
N GLY A 128 -12.58 14.93 3.07
CA GLY A 128 -12.89 14.39 4.39
C GLY A 128 -11.74 13.60 5.01
N ILE A 129 -10.49 14.04 4.79
CA ILE A 129 -9.28 13.51 5.42
C ILE A 129 -8.62 14.57 6.31
N ALA A 130 -8.18 14.20 7.51
CA ALA A 130 -7.48 15.12 8.39
C ALA A 130 -6.03 15.35 7.91
N ILE A 131 -5.51 16.55 8.09
CA ILE A 131 -4.06 16.77 8.06
C ILE A 131 -3.60 16.53 9.50
N SER A 132 -2.95 15.39 9.75
CA SER A 132 -2.62 14.95 11.11
C SER A 132 -1.30 15.52 11.62
N GLY A 133 -0.47 16.03 10.73
CA GLY A 133 0.86 16.53 11.04
C GLY A 133 1.59 17.04 9.80
N VAL A 134 2.79 17.54 10.03
CA VAL A 134 3.75 17.92 8.98
C VAL A 134 5.08 17.25 9.30
N CYS A 135 5.69 16.64 8.29
CA CYS A 135 7.05 16.12 8.32
C CYS A 135 7.93 17.01 7.45
N SER A 136 9.19 17.26 7.82
CA SER A 136 10.13 18.00 6.97
C SER A 136 11.33 17.13 6.63
N PHE A 137 11.76 17.18 5.37
CA PHE A 137 12.99 16.52 4.90
C PHE A 137 14.12 17.53 4.63
N LEU A 138 14.06 18.68 5.29
CA LEU A 138 15.02 19.78 5.09
C LEU A 138 16.28 19.64 5.95
N PHE A 139 16.41 18.59 6.76
CA PHE A 139 17.57 18.29 7.62
C PHE A 139 18.07 19.53 8.39
N TRP A 140 19.36 19.84 8.27
CA TRP A 140 20.08 20.93 8.94
C TRP A 140 20.69 22.04 8.06
N PRO A 141 20.62 22.06 6.71
CA PRO A 141 21.19 23.16 5.91
C PRO A 141 20.49 24.52 5.98
N TYR A 142 19.38 24.67 6.72
CA TYR A 142 18.55 25.88 6.76
C TYR A 142 18.32 26.39 8.18
#